data_AF-A0A147B704-F1
#
_entry.id   AF-A0A147B704-F1
#
_cell.length_a   1.000
_cell.length_b   1.000
_cell.length_c   1.000
_cell.angle_alpha   90.00
_cell.angle_beta   90.00
_cell.angle_gamma   90.00
#
_symmetry.space_group_name_H-M   'P 1'
#
loop_
_entity.id
_entity.type
_entity.pdbx_description
1 polymer ?
#
loop_
_entity_poly.entity_id
_entity_poly.type
_entity_poly.pdbx_seq_one_letter_code
_entity_poly.pdbx_strand_id
1 'polypeptide(L)'
;LETPSDSLNLLSVGLFAGGLGGVAGGGEPQEGEEEEEATGGMRLTLLGAHLRPYVFFVGTSELMGHVWSGTASEPTPALQGNILMMDHYQFMPLLNGLIVELKLQGALSLDLSGSIQISLWNRNSHSVVQTSGAAVIQASASVNCDTVARSHVQVNVAGNSHLEFITDLEFYEKPYKMCIQMTQPGLVLRHNVRKQESVEGKKHFVRTLKRRSRSLPGNSYALHRKNEEYCSAMLSQE
;
A
#
# COMPACT_ATOMS: atom_id res chain seq x y z
N LEU A 1 -18.91 -4.23 -22.37
CA LEU A 1 -18.94 -4.35 -20.89
C LEU A 1 -18.30 -3.08 -20.36
N GLU A 2 -19.11 -2.04 -20.22
CA GLU A 2 -18.73 -0.87 -19.44
C GLU A 2 -18.75 -1.33 -17.99
N THR A 3 -17.59 -1.40 -17.35
CA THR A 3 -17.55 -1.47 -15.90
C THR A 3 -18.15 -0.15 -15.42
N PRO A 4 -19.25 -0.16 -14.63
CA PRO A 4 -19.73 1.06 -14.02
C PRO A 4 -18.57 1.71 -13.26
N SER A 5 -18.53 3.05 -13.26
CA SER A 5 -17.49 3.86 -12.63
C SER A 5 -17.58 3.82 -11.10
N ASP A 6 -17.70 2.63 -10.51
CA ASP A 6 -17.63 2.43 -9.08
C ASP A 6 -16.17 2.59 -8.67
N SER A 7 -15.86 3.72 -8.04
CA SER A 7 -14.55 3.97 -7.45
C SER A 7 -14.45 3.23 -6.12
N LEU A 8 -13.51 2.28 -6.04
CA LEU A 8 -13.19 1.61 -4.79
C LEU A 8 -12.01 2.33 -4.13
N ASN A 9 -12.25 2.95 -2.97
CA ASN A 9 -11.18 3.50 -2.15
C ASN A 9 -10.42 2.36 -1.46
N LEU A 10 -9.28 1.97 -2.04
CA LEU A 10 -8.49 0.84 -1.56
C LEU A 10 -7.84 1.13 -0.21
N LEU A 11 -7.10 2.23 -0.09
CA LEU A 11 -6.40 2.63 1.12
C LEU A 11 -6.44 4.16 1.25
N SER A 12 -6.77 4.65 2.44
CA SER A 12 -6.61 6.04 2.82
C SER A 12 -5.85 6.12 4.14
N VAL A 13 -4.82 6.95 4.15
CA VAL A 13 -3.98 7.23 5.31
C VAL A 13 -4.17 8.70 5.67
N GLY A 14 -4.57 8.98 6.90
CA GLY A 14 -4.69 10.33 7.42
C GLY A 14 -3.84 10.48 8.67
N LEU A 15 -2.94 11.46 8.70
CA LEU A 15 -2.18 11.82 9.90
C LEU A 15 -2.91 12.97 10.61
N PHE A 16 -2.89 12.95 11.93
CA PHE A 16 -3.40 14.06 12.73
C PHE A 16 -2.44 14.37 13.87
N ALA A 17 -2.31 15.65 14.18
CA ALA A 17 -1.58 16.13 15.32
C ALA A 17 -2.26 17.37 15.91
N GLY A 18 -2.19 17.52 17.23
CA GLY A 18 -2.69 18.66 18.01
C GLY A 18 -1.67 19.05 19.09
N GLY A 19 -1.76 20.27 19.61
CA GLY A 19 -0.92 20.72 20.73
C GLY A 19 0.60 20.79 20.49
N LEU A 20 1.08 20.77 19.23
CA LEU A 20 2.52 20.76 18.92
C LEU A 20 3.18 22.16 18.93
N GLY A 21 2.41 23.23 19.07
CA GLY A 21 2.92 24.62 19.03
C GLY A 21 3.97 24.92 20.09
N GLY A 22 3.81 24.37 21.30
CA GLY A 22 4.76 24.53 22.41
C GLY A 22 6.07 23.74 22.21
N VAL A 23 6.06 22.66 21.43
CA VAL A 23 7.24 21.79 21.21
C VAL A 23 8.17 22.36 20.14
N ALA A 24 7.62 23.04 19.14
CA ALA A 24 8.39 23.67 18.05
C ALA A 24 9.03 25.03 18.44
N GLY A 25 8.97 25.42 19.72
CA GLY A 25 9.62 26.62 20.26
C GLY A 25 9.06 27.93 19.69
N GLY A 26 7.79 27.97 19.28
CA GLY A 26 7.32 28.94 18.30
C GLY A 26 5.98 29.61 18.56
N GLY A 27 5.74 30.22 19.73
CA GLY A 27 4.71 31.24 19.91
C GLY A 27 4.32 31.50 21.36
N GLU A 28 4.17 32.77 21.74
CA GLU A 28 3.38 33.14 22.92
C GLU A 28 1.96 32.57 22.75
N PRO A 29 1.36 31.98 23.80
CA PRO A 29 0.00 31.47 23.71
C PRO A 29 -0.93 32.60 23.25
N GLN A 30 -1.71 32.37 22.20
CA GLN A 30 -2.81 33.29 21.89
C GLN A 30 -3.76 33.28 23.09
N GLU A 31 -4.06 34.46 23.64
CA GLU A 31 -4.95 34.63 24.79
C GLU A 31 -6.29 33.92 24.53
N GLY A 32 -6.51 32.78 25.19
CA GLY A 32 -7.77 32.02 25.12
C GLY A 32 -7.68 30.59 24.58
N GLU A 33 -6.51 30.13 24.11
CA GLU A 33 -6.32 28.70 23.79
C GLU A 33 -5.93 27.93 25.07
N GLU A 34 -6.75 26.94 25.44
CA GLU A 34 -6.38 25.96 26.47
C GLU A 34 -5.10 25.24 26.01
N GLU A 35 -4.19 24.92 26.94
CA GLU A 35 -3.01 24.10 26.63
C GLU A 35 -3.47 22.72 26.15
N GLU A 36 -3.67 22.58 24.84
CA GLU A 36 -4.00 21.29 24.23
C GLU A 36 -2.80 20.35 24.42
N GLU A 37 -3.05 19.19 25.02
CA GLU A 37 -2.04 18.16 25.17
C GLU A 37 -1.52 17.74 23.80
N ALA A 38 -0.19 17.80 23.62
CA ALA A 38 0.48 17.37 22.41
C ALA A 38 0.07 15.94 22.07
N THR A 39 -0.67 15.77 20.98
CA THR A 39 -1.22 14.48 20.57
C THR A 39 -0.93 14.25 19.10
N GLY A 40 -0.58 13.03 18.74
CA GLY A 40 -0.27 12.64 17.37
C GLY A 40 -0.75 11.25 17.06
N GLY A 41 -1.28 11.03 15.87
CA GLY A 41 -1.77 9.72 15.46
C GLY A 41 -2.08 9.61 13.98
N MET A 42 -2.58 8.44 13.62
CA MET A 42 -2.91 8.04 12.26
C MET A 42 -4.29 7.38 12.19
N ARG A 43 -5.04 7.69 11.14
CA ARG A 43 -6.30 7.04 10.78
C ARG A 43 -6.10 6.29 9.47
N LEU A 44 -6.53 5.04 9.47
CA LEU A 44 -6.45 4.17 8.31
C LEU A 44 -7.86 3.78 7.87
N THR A 45 -8.10 3.84 6.57
CA THR A 45 -9.32 3.29 5.95
C THR A 45 -8.91 2.32 4.87
N LEU A 46 -9.43 1.11 4.90
CA LEU A 46 -9.09 0.01 4.01
C LEU A 46 -10.36 -0.53 3.37
N LEU A 47 -10.45 -0.51 2.03
CA LEU A 47 -11.64 -0.95 1.28
C LEU A 47 -12.95 -0.29 1.77
N GLY A 48 -12.87 0.99 2.15
CA GLY A 48 -13.99 1.74 2.73
C GLY A 48 -14.29 1.46 4.21
N ALA A 49 -13.64 0.49 4.84
CA ALA A 49 -13.77 0.24 6.28
C ALA A 49 -12.79 1.11 7.08
N HIS A 50 -13.31 1.86 8.04
CA HIS A 50 -12.49 2.65 8.97
C HIS A 50 -11.89 1.75 10.05
N LEU A 51 -10.57 1.74 10.14
CA LEU A 51 -9.85 1.02 11.19
C LEU A 51 -9.75 1.89 12.45
N ARG A 52 -9.53 1.25 13.60
CA ARG A 52 -9.27 1.96 14.85
C ARG A 52 -8.05 2.90 14.66
N PRO A 53 -8.18 4.20 14.98
CA PRO A 53 -7.05 5.12 14.90
C PRO A 53 -5.88 4.62 15.75
N TYR A 54 -4.67 4.74 15.20
CA TYR A 54 -3.44 4.48 15.92
C TYR A 54 -2.97 5.80 16.54
N VAL A 55 -2.74 5.84 17.84
CA VAL A 55 -2.22 7.02 18.54
C VAL A 55 -0.74 6.77 18.81
N PHE A 56 0.12 7.67 18.31
CA PHE A 56 1.57 7.56 18.48
C PHE A 56 2.00 8.01 19.86
N PHE A 57 1.41 9.10 20.36
CA PHE A 57 1.71 9.66 21.68
C PHE A 57 0.53 10.52 22.16
N VAL A 58 0.41 10.61 23.48
CA VAL A 58 -0.48 11.50 24.21
C VAL A 58 0.33 12.26 25.26
N GLY A 59 0.35 13.58 25.14
CA GLY A 59 1.08 14.46 26.01
C GLY A 59 2.55 14.67 25.59
N THR A 60 3.12 15.76 26.09
CA THR A 60 4.50 16.17 25.77
C THR A 60 5.52 15.19 26.35
N SER A 61 5.26 14.58 27.52
CA SER A 61 6.20 13.63 28.13
C SER A 61 6.42 12.37 27.29
N GLU A 62 5.36 11.82 26.69
CA GLU A 62 5.46 10.62 25.85
C GLU A 62 6.16 10.93 24.53
N LEU A 63 5.82 12.06 23.90
CA LEU A 63 6.52 12.57 22.71
C LEU A 63 8.03 12.73 22.98
N MET A 64 8.38 13.39 24.08
CA MET A 64 9.79 13.58 24.45
C MET A 64 10.45 12.24 24.81
N GLY A 65 9.71 11.31 25.41
CA GLY A 65 10.15 9.92 25.57
C GLY A 65 10.57 9.29 24.24
N HIS A 66 9.74 9.41 23.20
CA HIS A 66 10.04 8.88 21.86
C HIS A 66 11.22 9.57 21.19
N VAL A 67 11.34 10.90 21.31
CA VAL A 67 12.45 11.67 20.73
C VAL A 67 13.78 11.31 21.42
N TRP A 68 13.82 11.19 22.74
CA TRP A 68 15.06 10.88 23.50
C TRP A 68 15.47 9.41 23.36
N SER A 69 14.51 8.50 23.34
CA SER A 69 14.77 7.07 23.17
C SER A 69 15.11 6.70 21.72
N GLY A 70 14.83 7.58 20.75
CA GLY A 70 15.01 7.30 19.33
C GLY A 70 14.07 6.22 18.80
N THR A 71 13.09 5.76 19.59
CA THR A 71 12.16 4.68 19.22
C THR A 71 11.36 4.97 17.96
N ALA A 72 11.12 6.25 17.64
CA ALA A 72 10.44 6.64 16.40
C ALA A 72 11.30 6.44 15.14
N SER A 73 12.63 6.30 15.27
CA SER A 73 13.54 6.17 14.14
C SER A 73 13.55 4.78 13.50
N GLU A 74 13.12 3.76 14.24
CA GLU A 74 12.99 2.40 13.73
C GLU A 74 11.67 2.21 12.96
N PRO A 75 11.70 1.59 11.76
CA PRO A 75 10.49 1.33 10.99
C PRO A 75 9.50 0.47 11.78
N THR A 76 8.38 1.08 12.17
CA THR A 76 7.33 0.41 12.94
C THR A 76 6.17 0.02 12.01
N PRO A 77 5.76 -1.26 11.97
CA PRO A 77 4.64 -1.69 11.15
C PRO A 77 3.32 -1.18 11.74
N ALA A 78 2.52 -0.51 10.91
CA ALA A 78 1.21 0.02 11.30
C ALA A 78 0.04 -0.83 10.77
N LEU A 79 0.20 -1.49 9.62
CA LEU A 79 -0.81 -2.39 9.07
C LEU A 79 -0.13 -3.53 8.32
N GLN A 80 -0.41 -4.77 8.72
CA GLN A 80 0.04 -5.96 8.01
C GLN A 80 -1.15 -6.90 7.85
N GLY A 81 -1.45 -7.29 6.61
CA GLY A 81 -2.62 -8.12 6.37
C GLY A 81 -2.73 -8.68 4.96
N ASN A 82 -3.46 -9.79 4.85
CA ASN A 82 -3.83 -10.42 3.59
C ASN A 82 -5.34 -10.35 3.44
N ILE A 83 -5.79 -9.90 2.28
CA ILE A 83 -7.19 -9.63 1.98
C ILE A 83 -7.57 -10.39 0.72
N LEU A 84 -8.64 -11.17 0.79
CA LEU A 84 -9.24 -11.80 -0.38
C LEU A 84 -10.19 -10.80 -1.04
N MET A 85 -9.76 -10.18 -2.14
CA MET A 85 -10.53 -9.15 -2.85
C MET A 85 -11.53 -9.74 -3.84
N MET A 86 -11.20 -10.87 -4.47
CA MET A 86 -12.05 -11.54 -5.44
C MET A 86 -12.17 -13.00 -5.04
N ASP A 87 -13.41 -13.49 -4.92
CA ASP A 87 -13.69 -14.92 -4.77
C ASP A 87 -14.98 -15.22 -5.52
N HIS A 88 -14.85 -15.67 -6.75
CA HIS A 88 -15.95 -16.05 -7.61
C HIS A 88 -15.84 -17.51 -7.98
N TYR A 89 -16.94 -18.23 -7.76
CA TYR A 89 -17.04 -19.63 -8.08
C TYR A 89 -18.34 -19.92 -8.81
N GLN A 90 -18.23 -20.52 -9.99
CA GLN A 90 -19.39 -20.77 -10.83
C GLN A 90 -19.28 -22.08 -11.60
N PHE A 91 -20.39 -22.81 -11.63
CA PHE A 91 -20.61 -23.92 -12.54
C PHE A 91 -21.45 -23.45 -13.73
N MET A 92 -20.99 -23.74 -14.93
CA MET A 92 -21.73 -23.46 -16.17
C MET A 92 -22.00 -24.78 -16.90
N PRO A 93 -23.27 -25.24 -16.97
CA PRO A 93 -23.63 -26.36 -17.81
C PRO A 93 -23.61 -25.93 -19.28
N LEU A 94 -22.89 -26.66 -20.12
CA LEU A 94 -22.84 -26.44 -21.56
C LEU A 94 -23.97 -27.21 -22.26
N LEU A 95 -24.33 -26.77 -23.47
CA LEU A 95 -25.35 -27.42 -24.30
C LEU A 95 -25.04 -28.88 -24.64
N ASN A 96 -23.77 -29.28 -24.57
CA ASN A 96 -23.33 -30.66 -24.80
C ASN A 96 -23.37 -31.53 -23.52
N GLY A 97 -23.93 -31.03 -22.42
CA GLY A 97 -24.05 -31.75 -21.15
C GLY A 97 -22.79 -31.72 -20.27
N LEU A 98 -21.68 -31.13 -20.72
CA LEU A 98 -20.48 -30.97 -19.90
C LEU A 98 -20.65 -29.81 -18.91
N ILE A 99 -20.05 -29.94 -17.74
CA ILE A 99 -20.03 -28.88 -16.73
C ILE A 99 -18.65 -28.22 -16.75
N VAL A 100 -18.65 -26.91 -16.95
CA VAL A 100 -17.44 -26.08 -16.80
C VAL A 100 -17.45 -25.50 -15.39
N GLU A 101 -16.34 -25.68 -14.69
CA GLU A 101 -16.09 -25.06 -13.40
C GLU A 101 -15.17 -23.86 -13.61
N LEU A 102 -15.63 -22.67 -13.23
CA LEU A 102 -14.89 -21.43 -13.28
C LEU A 102 -14.57 -20.97 -11.85
N LYS A 103 -13.30 -20.80 -11.54
CA LYS A 103 -12.81 -20.20 -10.28
C LYS A 103 -12.05 -18.93 -10.59
N LEU A 104 -12.35 -17.83 -9.92
CA LEU A 104 -11.56 -16.61 -9.94
C LEU A 104 -11.30 -16.18 -8.50
N GLN A 105 -10.03 -16.16 -8.12
CA GLN A 105 -9.58 -15.77 -6.79
C GLN A 105 -8.56 -14.65 -6.93
N GLY A 106 -8.69 -13.61 -6.11
CA GLY A 106 -7.82 -12.45 -6.11
C GLY A 106 -7.47 -12.08 -4.68
N ALA A 107 -6.19 -12.05 -4.36
CA ALA A 107 -5.69 -11.71 -3.04
C ALA A 107 -4.76 -10.49 -3.12
N LEU A 108 -4.82 -9.65 -2.10
CA LEU A 108 -3.95 -8.50 -1.88
C LEU A 108 -3.29 -8.64 -0.51
N SER A 109 -1.98 -8.57 -0.48
CA SER A 109 -1.16 -8.47 0.72
C SER A 109 -0.70 -7.02 0.87
N LEU A 110 -0.83 -6.45 2.06
CA LEU A 110 -0.42 -5.09 2.38
C LEU A 110 0.45 -5.08 3.63
N ASP A 111 1.52 -4.30 3.57
CA ASP A 111 2.43 -4.00 4.67
C ASP A 111 2.74 -2.50 4.66
N LEU A 112 2.26 -1.79 5.67
CA LEU A 112 2.47 -0.37 5.88
C LEU A 112 3.37 -0.21 7.10
N SER A 113 4.51 0.44 6.92
CA SER A 113 5.42 0.80 7.99
C SER A 113 5.80 2.27 7.92
N GLY A 114 6.19 2.84 9.06
CA GLY A 114 6.62 4.22 9.15
C GLY A 114 7.78 4.40 10.12
N SER A 115 8.66 5.34 9.80
CA SER A 115 9.70 5.84 10.70
C SER A 115 9.73 7.36 10.66
N ILE A 116 10.12 7.96 11.78
CA ILE A 116 10.24 9.40 11.98
C ILE A 116 11.50 9.68 12.78
N GLN A 117 12.35 10.53 12.24
CA GLN A 117 13.55 11.03 12.88
C GLN A 117 13.38 12.53 13.10
N ILE A 118 13.47 12.96 14.35
CA ILE A 118 13.32 14.37 14.73
C ILE A 118 14.62 14.80 15.41
N SER A 119 15.24 15.87 14.92
CA SER A 119 16.37 16.52 15.58
C SER A 119 15.96 17.91 16.04
N LEU A 120 15.78 18.08 17.36
CA LEU A 120 15.49 19.39 17.95
C LEU A 120 16.70 20.34 17.87
N TRP A 121 17.92 19.79 17.86
CA TRP A 121 19.16 20.57 17.75
C TRP A 121 19.35 21.13 16.35
N ASN A 122 19.21 20.26 15.34
CA ASN A 122 19.34 20.67 13.94
C ASN A 122 18.04 21.31 13.39
N ARG A 123 16.97 21.29 14.18
CA ARG A 123 15.63 21.78 13.84
C ARG A 123 15.11 21.22 12.52
N ASN A 124 15.31 19.92 12.32
CA ASN A 124 14.82 19.20 11.16
C ASN A 124 14.08 17.91 11.56
N SER A 125 13.26 17.43 10.65
CA SER A 125 12.54 16.17 10.77
C SER A 125 12.55 15.46 9.43
N HIS A 126 12.83 14.16 9.46
CA HIS A 126 12.79 13.26 8.32
C HIS A 126 11.83 12.12 8.65
N SER A 127 10.80 11.93 7.83
CA SER A 127 9.87 10.81 7.99
C SER A 127 9.71 10.04 6.70
N VAL A 128 9.72 8.72 6.83
CA VAL A 128 9.54 7.78 5.73
C VAL A 128 8.36 6.88 6.06
N VAL A 129 7.36 6.89 5.19
CA VAL A 129 6.23 5.95 5.23
C VAL A 129 6.35 5.03 4.02
N GLN A 130 6.56 3.74 4.28
CA GLN A 130 6.71 2.73 3.25
C GLN A 130 5.44 1.87 3.19
N THR A 131 4.84 1.81 2.01
CA THR A 131 3.69 0.94 1.72
C THR A 131 4.12 -0.11 0.71
N SER A 132 4.22 -1.35 1.15
CA SER A 132 4.47 -2.51 0.31
C SER A 132 3.17 -3.27 0.07
N GLY A 133 2.92 -3.64 -1.18
CA GLY A 133 1.73 -4.38 -1.57
C GLY A 133 2.05 -5.49 -2.57
N ALA A 134 1.41 -6.65 -2.43
CA ALA A 134 1.50 -7.72 -3.41
C ALA A 134 0.10 -8.20 -3.78
N ALA A 135 -0.20 -8.24 -5.08
CA ALA A 135 -1.46 -8.70 -5.61
C ALA A 135 -1.27 -9.97 -6.42
N VAL A 136 -2.15 -10.95 -6.21
CA VAL A 136 -2.21 -12.19 -6.98
C VAL A 136 -3.63 -12.42 -7.44
N ILE A 137 -3.82 -12.63 -8.74
CA ILE A 137 -5.08 -13.03 -9.34
C ILE A 137 -4.88 -14.39 -9.98
N GLN A 138 -5.68 -15.35 -9.55
CA GLN A 138 -5.72 -16.72 -10.04
C GLN A 138 -7.09 -16.98 -10.65
N ALA A 139 -7.11 -17.27 -11.95
CA ALA A 139 -8.28 -17.78 -12.64
C ALA A 139 -8.03 -19.24 -13.02
N SER A 140 -9.03 -20.09 -12.85
CA SER A 140 -9.00 -21.44 -13.38
C SER A 140 -10.33 -21.82 -14.01
N ALA A 141 -10.23 -22.56 -15.11
CA ALA A 141 -11.33 -23.15 -15.83
C ALA A 141 -11.06 -24.65 -15.93
N SER A 142 -11.98 -25.46 -15.41
CA SER A 142 -11.89 -26.91 -15.45
C SER A 142 -13.11 -27.47 -16.19
N VAL A 143 -12.88 -28.48 -17.03
CA VAL A 143 -13.94 -29.25 -17.68
C VAL A 143 -13.62 -30.71 -17.41
N ASN A 144 -14.49 -31.34 -16.62
CA ASN A 144 -14.35 -32.75 -16.27
C ASN A 144 -15.47 -33.53 -16.96
N CYS A 145 -15.07 -34.42 -17.86
CA CYS A 145 -15.91 -35.51 -18.33
C CYS A 145 -15.39 -36.79 -17.67
N ASP A 146 -16.17 -37.34 -16.73
CA ASP A 146 -15.78 -38.48 -15.91
C ASP A 146 -15.39 -39.73 -16.69
N THR A 147 -15.72 -39.81 -17.99
CA THR A 147 -15.55 -41.01 -18.80
C THR A 147 -14.60 -40.86 -20.00
N VAL A 148 -14.19 -39.63 -20.35
CA VAL A 148 -13.47 -39.39 -21.62
C VAL A 148 -12.25 -38.47 -21.46
N ALA A 149 -12.44 -37.27 -20.93
CA ALA A 149 -11.39 -36.26 -20.94
C ALA A 149 -11.53 -35.26 -19.79
N ARG A 150 -10.39 -34.84 -19.26
CA ARG A 150 -10.27 -33.72 -18.32
C ARG A 150 -9.39 -32.65 -18.95
N SER A 151 -9.86 -31.41 -18.92
CA SER A 151 -9.11 -30.24 -19.36
C SER A 151 -9.11 -29.19 -18.26
N HIS A 152 -7.93 -28.67 -17.93
CA HIS A 152 -7.76 -27.69 -16.89
C HIS A 152 -6.83 -26.57 -17.37
N VAL A 153 -7.31 -25.34 -17.30
CA VAL A 153 -6.54 -24.14 -17.60
C VAL A 153 -6.47 -23.29 -16.35
N GLN A 154 -5.26 -22.94 -15.94
CA GLN A 154 -5.00 -22.05 -14.81
C GLN A 154 -4.17 -20.86 -15.31
N VAL A 155 -4.62 -19.66 -14.96
CA VAL A 155 -3.97 -18.40 -15.26
C VAL A 155 -3.67 -17.70 -13.94
N ASN A 156 -2.38 -17.43 -13.70
CA ASN A 156 -1.94 -16.70 -12.52
C ASN A 156 -1.25 -15.40 -12.95
N VAL A 157 -1.72 -14.29 -12.42
CA VAL A 157 -1.12 -12.96 -12.60
C VAL A 157 -0.71 -12.47 -11.22
N ALA A 158 0.57 -12.14 -11.05
CA ALA A 158 1.10 -11.67 -9.77
C ALA A 158 1.99 -10.45 -9.99
N GLY A 159 1.93 -9.50 -9.06
CA GLY A 159 2.78 -8.32 -9.04
C GLY A 159 2.95 -7.79 -7.62
N ASN A 160 4.13 -7.25 -7.33
CA ASN A 160 4.43 -6.55 -6.09
C ASN A 160 4.73 -5.09 -6.41
N SER A 161 4.22 -4.18 -5.61
CA SER A 161 4.47 -2.75 -5.70
C SER A 161 4.96 -2.25 -4.36
N HIS A 162 5.87 -1.29 -4.39
CA HIS A 162 6.30 -0.55 -3.21
C HIS A 162 6.01 0.93 -3.49
N LEU A 163 5.62 1.66 -2.47
CA LEU A 163 5.39 3.10 -2.53
C LEU A 163 6.04 3.71 -1.31
N GLU A 164 6.88 4.71 -1.54
CA GLU A 164 7.62 5.42 -0.50
C GLU A 164 7.13 6.86 -0.47
N PHE A 165 6.75 7.29 0.72
CA PHE A 165 6.33 8.65 1.00
C PHE A 165 7.33 9.25 1.98
N ILE A 166 8.17 10.13 1.48
CA ILE A 166 9.25 10.77 2.24
C ILE A 166 8.85 12.21 2.51
N THR A 167 9.04 12.64 3.75
CA THR A 167 8.75 14.00 4.18
C THR A 167 9.92 14.57 4.95
N ASP A 168 10.46 15.66 4.43
CA ASP A 168 11.53 16.45 5.03
C ASP A 168 10.97 17.79 5.49
N LEU A 169 11.19 18.13 6.75
CA LEU A 169 10.73 19.36 7.36
C LEU A 169 11.89 20.07 8.03
N GLU A 170 12.12 21.33 7.66
CA GLU A 170 13.03 22.24 8.33
C GLU A 170 12.24 23.32 9.05
N PHE A 171 12.38 23.36 10.38
CA PHE A 171 11.69 24.31 11.24
C PHE A 171 12.63 25.32 11.90
N TYR A 172 13.77 25.60 11.28
CA TYR A 172 14.76 26.56 11.77
C TYR A 172 14.29 28.02 11.68
N GLU A 173 13.74 28.43 10.53
CA GLU A 173 13.21 29.78 10.27
C GLU A 173 11.76 29.71 9.79
N LYS A 174 10.93 30.69 10.17
CA LYS A 174 9.55 30.84 9.66
C LYS A 174 9.60 31.61 8.31
N PRO A 175 8.88 31.18 7.26
CA PRO A 175 7.99 30.03 7.20
C PRO A 175 8.76 28.70 7.12
N TYR A 176 8.25 27.68 7.82
CA TYR A 176 8.84 26.34 7.80
C TYR A 176 8.86 25.78 6.37
N LYS A 177 9.96 25.13 6.00
CA LYS A 177 10.12 24.51 4.67
C LYS A 177 9.78 23.04 4.79
N MET A 178 8.90 22.57 3.91
CA MET A 178 8.46 21.18 3.87
C MET A 178 8.60 20.66 2.45
N CYS A 179 9.31 19.56 2.29
CA CYS A 179 9.41 18.81 1.04
C CYS A 179 8.78 17.43 1.22
N ILE A 180 7.85 17.11 0.32
CA ILE A 180 7.15 15.83 0.26
C ILE A 180 7.49 15.15 -1.05
N GLN A 181 7.90 13.89 -0.99
CA GLN A 181 8.20 13.07 -2.16
C GLN A 181 7.36 11.80 -2.12
N MET A 182 6.72 11.49 -3.24
CA MET A 182 6.01 10.22 -3.43
C MET A 182 6.63 9.48 -4.61
N THR A 183 7.29 8.36 -4.30
CA THR A 183 8.01 7.55 -5.28
C THR A 183 7.45 6.15 -5.31
N GLN A 184 7.31 5.61 -6.51
CA GLN A 184 6.92 4.23 -6.77
C GLN A 184 8.03 3.57 -7.58
N PRO A 185 8.86 2.70 -7.01
CA PRO A 185 9.82 1.92 -7.77
C PRO A 185 9.14 1.04 -8.83
N GLY A 186 9.91 0.66 -9.84
CA GLY A 186 9.43 -0.20 -10.92
C GLY A 186 8.97 -1.57 -10.41
N LEU A 187 7.93 -2.12 -11.04
CA LEU A 187 7.36 -3.41 -10.65
C LEU A 187 7.44 -4.44 -11.78
N VAL A 188 7.54 -5.72 -11.41
CA VAL A 188 7.55 -6.82 -12.37
C VAL A 188 6.24 -7.59 -12.28
N LEU A 189 5.42 -7.46 -13.32
CA LEU A 189 4.19 -8.23 -13.47
C LEU A 189 4.52 -9.60 -14.08
N ARG A 190 4.21 -10.67 -13.36
CA ARG A 190 4.40 -12.06 -13.80
C ARG A 190 3.06 -12.68 -14.18
N HIS A 191 2.99 -13.22 -15.38
CA HIS A 191 1.82 -13.91 -15.93
C HIS A 191 2.20 -15.34 -16.31
N ASN A 192 1.60 -16.32 -15.63
CA ASN A 192 1.81 -17.73 -15.85
C ASN A 192 0.51 -18.40 -16.31
N VAL A 193 0.54 -19.05 -17.47
CA VAL A 193 -0.59 -19.84 -17.98
C VAL A 193 -0.18 -21.30 -17.99
N ARG A 194 -0.93 -22.13 -17.26
CA ARG A 194 -0.76 -23.58 -17.20
C ARG A 194 -1.98 -24.25 -17.82
N LYS A 195 -1.76 -25.06 -18.84
CA LYS A 195 -2.76 -25.91 -19.47
C LYS A 195 -2.44 -27.37 -19.19
N GLN A 196 -3.44 -28.14 -18.79
CA GLN A 196 -3.34 -29.58 -18.60
C GLN A 196 -4.52 -30.25 -19.31
N GLU A 197 -4.21 -31.22 -20.16
CA GLU A 197 -5.19 -32.03 -20.86
C GLU A 197 -4.86 -33.49 -20.65
N SER A 198 -5.86 -34.29 -20.26
CA SER A 198 -5.74 -35.73 -20.10
C SER A 198 -6.96 -36.41 -20.69
N VAL A 199 -6.74 -37.45 -21.49
CA VAL A 199 -7.81 -38.30 -22.03
C VAL A 199 -7.71 -39.67 -21.36
N GLU A 200 -8.76 -40.09 -20.67
CA GLU A 200 -8.77 -41.40 -20.02
C GLU A 200 -8.73 -42.52 -21.09
N GLY A 201 -7.96 -43.58 -20.82
CA GLY A 201 -7.77 -44.69 -21.76
C GLY A 201 -6.73 -44.46 -22.87
N LYS A 202 -6.17 -43.25 -23.02
CA LYS A 202 -5.02 -42.97 -23.91
C LYS A 202 -3.83 -42.48 -23.09
N LYS A 203 -2.60 -42.74 -23.55
CA LYS A 203 -1.37 -42.12 -23.00
C LYS A 203 -1.24 -40.62 -23.35
N HIS A 204 -2.36 -39.95 -23.64
CA HIS A 204 -2.39 -38.57 -24.06
C HIS A 204 -2.54 -37.67 -22.83
N PHE A 205 -1.39 -37.24 -22.29
CA PHE A 205 -1.29 -36.25 -21.23
C PHE A 205 -0.43 -35.09 -21.72
N VAL A 206 -1.04 -33.92 -21.91
CA VAL A 206 -0.35 -32.72 -22.37
C VAL A 206 -0.33 -31.70 -21.25
N ARG A 207 0.86 -31.24 -20.89
CA ARG A 207 1.06 -30.15 -19.94
C ARG A 207 1.87 -29.05 -20.60
N THR A 208 1.28 -27.88 -20.73
CA THR A 208 1.95 -26.70 -21.29
C THR A 208 2.01 -25.61 -20.23
N LEU A 209 3.19 -25.04 -20.03
CA LEU A 209 3.39 -23.90 -19.16
C LEU A 209 4.00 -22.75 -19.97
N LYS A 210 3.29 -21.63 -20.01
CA LYS A 210 3.76 -20.41 -20.65
C LYS A 210 3.96 -19.34 -19.59
N ARG A 211 5.19 -18.86 -19.43
CA ARG A 211 5.54 -17.80 -18.50
C ARG A 211 5.82 -16.52 -19.28
N ARG A 212 5.31 -15.40 -18.82
CA ARG A 212 5.57 -14.06 -19.34
C ARG A 212 5.82 -13.13 -18.17
N SER A 213 6.81 -12.26 -18.30
CA SER A 213 7.06 -11.18 -17.35
C SER A 213 7.08 -9.85 -18.10
N ARG A 214 6.51 -8.82 -17.49
CA ARG A 214 6.59 -7.44 -17.97
C ARG A 214 7.14 -6.58 -16.83
N SER A 215 8.17 -5.80 -17.13
CA SER A 215 8.65 -4.78 -16.21
C SER A 215 7.90 -3.48 -16.49
N LEU A 216 7.34 -2.87 -15.46
CA LEU A 216 6.79 -1.52 -15.51
C LEU A 216 7.82 -0.57 -14.88
N PRO A 217 8.11 0.58 -15.50
CA PRO A 217 9.03 1.55 -14.94
C PRO A 217 8.49 2.12 -13.62
N GLY A 218 9.41 2.55 -12.76
CA GLY A 218 9.05 3.34 -11.58
C GLY A 218 8.71 4.77 -11.96
N ASN A 219 7.86 5.41 -11.16
CA ASN A 219 7.43 6.78 -11.35
C ASN A 219 7.54 7.55 -10.04
N SER A 220 7.77 8.85 -10.14
CA SER A 220 7.56 9.81 -9.05
C SER A 220 6.33 10.65 -9.36
N TYR A 221 5.62 11.08 -8.32
CA TYR A 221 4.40 11.84 -8.46
C TYR A 221 4.63 13.30 -8.09
N ALA A 222 4.32 14.20 -9.03
CA ALA A 222 4.29 15.63 -8.77
C ALA A 222 3.12 15.96 -7.83
N LEU A 223 3.42 16.75 -6.79
CA LEU A 223 2.44 17.25 -5.83
C LEU A 223 2.09 18.71 -6.18
N HIS A 224 1.79 19.53 -5.18
CA HIS A 224 1.49 20.94 -5.39
C HIS A 224 2.74 21.74 -5.76
N ARG A 225 2.62 22.78 -6.60
CA ARG A 225 3.76 23.61 -7.07
C ARG A 225 4.63 24.17 -5.94
N LYS A 226 4.01 24.60 -4.83
CA LYS A 226 4.73 25.05 -3.63
C LYS A 226 5.65 23.96 -3.05
N ASN A 227 5.21 22.71 -3.06
CA ASN A 227 6.03 21.59 -2.62
C ASN A 227 7.24 21.39 -3.53
N GLU A 228 7.07 21.54 -4.85
CA GLU A 228 8.18 21.48 -5.80
C GLU A 228 9.20 22.62 -5.58
N GLU A 229 8.72 23.84 -5.32
CA GLU A 229 9.56 25.00 -4.98
C GLU A 229 10.39 24.70 -3.71
N TYR A 230 9.77 24.21 -2.63
CA TYR A 230 10.50 23.84 -1.40
C TYR A 230 11.46 22.66 -1.60
N CYS A 231 11.02 21.59 -2.26
CA CYS A 231 11.87 20.44 -2.55
C CYS A 231 13.08 20.82 -3.40
N SER A 232 12.90 21.67 -4.42
CA SER A 232 14.01 22.13 -5.24
C SER A 232 15.04 22.91 -4.43
N ALA A 233 14.59 23.75 -3.49
CA ALA A 233 15.50 24.52 -2.63
C ALA A 233 16.23 23.62 -1.62
N MET A 234 15.53 22.66 -1.01
CA MET A 234 16.10 21.74 0.00
C MET A 234 17.08 20.74 -0.64
N LEU A 235 16.70 20.10 -1.75
CA LEU A 235 17.53 19.11 -2.45
C LEU A 235 18.69 19.72 -3.24
N SER A 236 18.67 21.04 -3.50
CA SER A 236 19.80 21.73 -4.13
C SER A 236 20.99 21.98 -3.19
N GLN A 237 20.79 21.80 -1.88
CA GLN A 237 21.81 22.02 -0.85
C GLN A 237 22.54 20.74 -0.44
N GLU A 238 22.10 19.59 -0.93
CA GLU A 238 22.82 18.31 -0.89
C GLU A 238 23.76 18.15 -2.09
#